data_AF-A0A938AS00-F1
#
_entry.id   AF-A0A938AS00-F1
#
_cell.length_a   1.000
_cell.length_b   1.000
_cell.length_c   1.000
_cell.angle_alpha   90.00
_cell.angle_beta   90.00
_cell.angle_gamma   90.00
#
_symmetry.space_group_name_H-M   'P 1'
#
loop_
_entity.id
_entity.type
_entity.pdbx_description
1 polymer ?
#
loop_
_entity_poly.entity_id
_entity_poly.type
_entity_poly.pdbx_seq_one_letter_code
_entity_poly.pdbx_strand_id
1 'polypeptide(L)'
;MADEEHLRQIIRSFRRRLRQQYAIGLTGLAAILCLAITSTTLFGVSAPALALLVLLLMAALTLWNWRCPACNRLLRIGSKPVVCPHCGTQLR
;
A
#
# COMPACT_ATOMS: atom_id res chain seq x y z
N MET A 1 4.90 30.60 6.82
CA MET A 1 6.04 29.86 6.23
C MET A 1 6.16 28.44 6.81
N ALA A 2 6.13 28.24 8.14
CA ALA A 2 6.21 26.88 8.75
C ALA A 2 5.06 25.92 8.35
N ASP A 3 3.85 26.45 8.13
CA ASP A 3 2.67 25.63 7.80
C ASP A 3 2.73 25.03 6.38
N GLU A 4 3.31 25.77 5.44
CA GLU A 4 3.46 25.36 4.05
C GLU A 4 4.48 24.22 3.91
N GLU A 5 5.51 24.22 4.76
CA GLU A 5 6.55 23.22 4.75
C GLU A 5 6.06 21.89 5.34
N HIS A 6 5.24 21.95 6.39
CA HIS A 6 4.56 20.78 6.96
C HIS A 6 3.61 20.13 5.95
N LEU A 7 2.80 20.92 5.25
CA LEU A 7 1.89 20.41 4.22
C LEU A 7 2.66 19.70 3.09
N ARG A 8 3.76 20.29 2.62
CA ARG A 8 4.63 19.68 1.60
C ARG A 8 5.27 18.39 2.07
N GLN A 9 5.62 18.27 3.35
CA GLN A 9 6.12 17.01 3.91
C GLN A 9 5.04 15.92 3.92
N ILE A 10 3.82 16.25 4.38
CA ILE A 10 2.67 15.33 4.39
C ILE A 10 2.38 14.81 2.98
N ILE A 11 2.30 15.70 2.00
CA ILE A 11 2.05 15.34 0.59
C ILE A 11 3.17 14.46 0.02
N ARG A 12 4.44 14.77 0.34
CA ARG A 12 5.59 13.93 -0.08
C ARG A 12 5.51 12.53 0.51
N SER A 13 5.21 12.40 1.79
CA SER A 13 5.04 11.09 2.43
C SER A 13 3.88 10.29 1.85
N PHE A 14 2.75 10.93 1.52
CA PHE A 14 1.61 10.26 0.89
C PHE A 14 1.93 9.78 -0.53
N ARG A 15 2.58 10.62 -1.35
CA ARG A 15 3.02 10.22 -2.70
C ARG A 15 4.08 9.13 -2.69
N ARG A 16 5.00 9.14 -1.71
CA ARG A 16 6.02 8.10 -1.56
C ARG A 16 5.37 6.75 -1.24
N ARG A 17 4.41 6.76 -0.30
CA ARG A 17 3.58 5.61 0.07
C ARG A 17 2.85 5.03 -1.14
N LEU A 18 2.16 5.87 -1.92
CA LEU A 18 1.46 5.43 -3.15
C LEU A 18 2.41 4.80 -4.18
N ARG A 19 3.58 5.39 -4.43
CA ARG A 19 4.58 4.82 -5.35
C ARG A 19 5.13 3.48 -4.86
N GLN A 20 5.40 3.36 -3.56
CA GLN A 20 5.83 2.10 -2.96
C GLN A 20 4.77 1.02 -3.11
N GLN A 21 3.49 1.37 -3.03
CA GLN A 21 2.39 0.45 -3.25
C GLN A 21 2.33 -0.10 -4.67
N TYR A 22 2.56 0.72 -5.68
CA TYR A 22 2.63 0.24 -7.06
C TYR A 22 3.84 -0.67 -7.29
N ALA A 23 4.99 -0.33 -6.71
CA ALA A 23 6.19 -1.15 -6.80
C ALA A 23 5.99 -2.51 -6.10
N ILE A 24 5.51 -2.51 -4.84
CA ILE A 24 5.19 -3.71 -4.07
C ILE A 24 4.10 -4.53 -4.76
N GLY A 25 3.07 -3.83 -5.26
CA GLY A 25 2.01 -4.30 -6.14
C GLY A 25 2.52 -5.19 -7.26
N LEU A 26 3.40 -4.58 -8.07
CA LEU A 26 3.99 -5.20 -9.24
C LEU A 26 4.89 -6.38 -8.88
N THR A 27 5.76 -6.23 -7.86
CA THR A 27 6.62 -7.34 -7.40
C THR A 27 5.83 -8.51 -6.82
N GLY A 28 4.75 -8.25 -6.06
CA GLY A 28 3.90 -9.29 -5.49
C GLY A 28 3.16 -10.07 -6.58
N LEU A 29 2.63 -9.36 -7.60
CA LEU A 29 2.01 -10.00 -8.77
C LEU A 29 3.02 -10.88 -9.53
N ALA A 30 4.24 -10.38 -9.76
CA ALA A 30 5.30 -11.14 -10.44
C ALA A 30 5.70 -12.41 -9.65
N ALA A 31 5.77 -12.32 -8.32
CA ALA A 31 6.05 -13.45 -7.45
C ALA A 31 4.93 -14.52 -7.52
N ILE A 32 3.67 -14.10 -7.51
CA ILE A 32 2.52 -15.01 -7.67
C ILE A 32 2.56 -15.70 -9.04
N LEU A 33 2.86 -14.96 -10.12
CA LEU A 33 2.99 -15.54 -11.46
C LEU A 33 4.14 -16.56 -11.53
N CYS A 34 5.29 -16.25 -10.94
CA CYS A 34 6.41 -17.22 -10.87
C CYS A 34 6.02 -18.48 -10.09
N LEU A 35 5.34 -18.33 -8.95
CA LEU A 35 4.82 -19.46 -8.15
C LEU A 35 3.75 -20.28 -8.89
N ALA A 36 2.94 -19.64 -9.73
CA ALA A 36 1.92 -20.34 -10.51
C ALA A 36 2.54 -21.20 -11.63
N ILE A 37 3.63 -20.73 -12.24
CA ILE A 37 4.36 -21.46 -13.28
C ILE A 37 5.21 -22.59 -12.67
N THR A 38 5.74 -22.38 -11.48
CA THR A 38 6.58 -23.37 -10.80
C THR A 38 5.73 -24.26 -9.90
N SER A 39 5.48 -25.51 -10.31
CA SER A 39 4.78 -26.53 -9.51
C SER A 39 5.60 -27.03 -8.30
N THR A 40 6.51 -26.22 -7.79
CA THR A 40 7.53 -26.61 -6.83
C THR A 40 7.20 -26.07 -5.44
N THR A 41 7.47 -26.88 -4.44
CA THR A 41 7.54 -26.43 -3.05
C THR A 41 8.82 -25.61 -2.87
N LEU A 42 8.66 -24.36 -2.42
CA LEU A 42 9.78 -23.51 -2.02
C LEU A 42 9.92 -23.61 -0.51
N PHE A 43 11.11 -23.99 -0.04
CA PHE A 43 11.41 -24.15 1.40
C PHE A 43 10.46 -25.11 2.14
N GLY A 44 9.94 -26.13 1.45
CA GLY A 44 8.97 -27.09 2.03
C GLY A 44 7.54 -26.55 2.18
N VAL A 45 7.28 -25.34 1.69
CA VAL A 45 5.94 -24.73 1.68
C VAL A 45 5.32 -24.89 0.29
N SER A 46 4.03 -25.22 0.25
CA SER A 46 3.31 -25.35 -1.02
C SER A 46 3.16 -23.99 -1.70
N ALA A 47 3.31 -23.97 -3.03
CA ALA A 47 3.07 -22.79 -3.86
C ALA A 47 1.75 -22.04 -3.55
N PRO A 48 0.59 -22.72 -3.36
CA PRO A 48 -0.64 -22.02 -2.98
C PRO A 48 -0.57 -21.35 -1.60
N ALA A 49 0.12 -21.95 -0.61
CA ALA A 49 0.28 -21.33 0.70
C ALA A 49 1.16 -20.07 0.63
N LEU A 50 2.22 -20.09 -0.18
CA LEU A 50 3.06 -18.91 -0.44
C LEU A 50 2.28 -17.81 -1.16
N ALA A 51 1.48 -18.16 -2.17
CA ALA A 51 0.63 -17.20 -2.87
C ALA A 51 -0.38 -16.52 -1.93
N LEU A 52 -1.01 -17.30 -1.05
CA LEU A 52 -1.91 -16.79 0.01
C LEU A 52 -1.19 -15.82 0.95
N LEU A 53 0.02 -16.16 1.40
CA LEU A 53 0.82 -15.29 2.27
C LEU A 53 1.15 -13.95 1.59
N VAL A 54 1.57 -13.99 0.31
CA VAL A 54 1.85 -12.79 -0.48
C VAL A 54 0.59 -11.94 -0.63
N LEU A 55 -0.56 -12.54 -0.95
CA LEU A 55 -1.83 -11.83 -1.04
C LEU A 55 -2.22 -11.15 0.28
N LEU A 56 -2.06 -11.85 1.42
CA LEU A 56 -2.33 -11.27 2.74
C LEU A 56 -1.42 -10.09 3.06
N LEU A 57 -0.11 -10.21 2.78
CA LEU A 57 0.85 -9.10 2.95
C LEU A 57 0.49 -7.91 2.07
N MET A 58 0.14 -8.15 0.81
CA MET A 58 -0.29 -7.10 -0.10
C MET A 58 -1.58 -6.43 0.38
N ALA A 59 -2.55 -7.19 0.87
CA ALA A 59 -3.79 -6.66 1.43
C ALA A 59 -3.54 -5.81 2.68
N ALA A 60 -2.70 -6.28 3.61
CA ALA A 60 -2.33 -5.56 4.82
C ALA A 60 -1.61 -4.24 4.49
N LEU A 61 -0.63 -4.27 3.57
CA LEU A 61 0.03 -3.07 3.08
C LEU A 61 -0.95 -2.13 2.36
N THR A 62 -1.91 -2.69 1.63
CA THR A 62 -2.95 -1.92 0.97
C THR A 62 -3.78 -1.13 1.96
N LEU A 63 -4.28 -1.81 2.99
CA LEU A 63 -5.06 -1.21 4.08
C LEU A 63 -4.25 -0.20 4.89
N TRP A 64 -2.98 -0.47 5.16
CA TRP A 64 -2.13 0.44 5.92
C TRP A 64 -1.86 1.75 5.16
N ASN A 65 -1.61 1.65 3.85
CA ASN A 65 -1.35 2.84 3.03
C ASN A 65 -2.60 3.67 2.76
N TRP A 66 -3.77 3.03 2.73
CA TRP A 66 -5.07 3.69 2.66
C TRP A 66 -5.44 4.38 3.98
N ARG A 67 -4.48 4.68 4.88
CA ARG A 67 -4.69 5.50 6.06
C ARG A 67 -4.13 6.90 5.88
N CYS A 68 -4.84 7.88 6.42
CA CYS A 68 -4.36 9.25 6.46
C CYS A 68 -3.08 9.34 7.32
N PRO A 69 -1.98 9.95 6.84
CA PRO A 69 -0.75 10.08 7.63
C PRO A 69 -0.90 10.98 8.86
N ALA A 70 -1.90 11.88 8.90
CA ALA A 70 -2.13 12.79 10.02
C ALA A 70 -2.96 12.16 11.14
N CYS A 71 -4.09 11.52 10.81
CA CYS A 71 -5.00 10.95 11.82
C CYS A 71 -5.01 9.42 11.89
N ASN A 72 -4.24 8.74 11.03
CA ASN A 72 -4.15 7.28 10.92
C ASN A 72 -5.48 6.55 10.63
N ARG A 73 -6.54 7.28 10.26
CA ARG A 73 -7.84 6.71 9.89
C ARG A 73 -7.88 6.28 8.43
N LEU A 74 -8.65 5.23 8.16
CA LEU A 74 -8.80 4.69 6.80
C LEU A 74 -9.51 5.70 5.89
N LEU A 75 -8.95 5.91 4.72
CA LEU A 75 -9.52 6.69 3.63
C LEU A 75 -10.51 5.82 2.87
N ARG A 76 -11.54 6.44 2.29
CA ARG A 76 -12.64 5.71 1.65
C ARG A 76 -12.19 5.11 0.31
N ILE A 77 -12.14 3.77 0.23
CA ILE A 77 -11.75 2.97 -0.94
C ILE A 77 -12.50 3.44 -2.20
N GLY A 78 -11.76 3.75 -3.26
CA GLY A 78 -12.30 4.16 -4.57
C GLY A 78 -12.24 5.66 -4.92
N SER A 79 -11.89 6.55 -4.00
CA SER A 79 -11.66 7.96 -4.32
C SER A 79 -10.17 8.34 -4.26
N LYS A 80 -9.77 9.37 -5.01
CA LYS A 80 -8.49 10.07 -4.81
C LYS A 80 -8.77 11.24 -3.86
N PRO A 81 -8.83 11.03 -2.53
CA PRO A 81 -9.21 12.09 -1.60
C PRO A 81 -8.15 13.19 -1.64
N VAL A 82 -8.57 14.39 -2.05
CA VAL A 82 -7.74 15.60 -1.95
C VAL A 82 -7.65 16.04 -0.48
N VAL A 83 -8.69 15.76 0.31
CA VAL A 83 -8.80 16.09 1.73
C VAL A 83 -9.24 14.87 2.51
N CYS A 84 -8.67 14.65 3.70
CA CYS A 84 -9.11 13.58 4.59
C CYS A 84 -10.51 13.91 5.17
N PRO A 85 -11.51 13.00 5.04
CA PRO A 85 -12.87 13.25 5.55
C PRO A 85 -12.95 13.23 7.08
N HIS A 86 -11.92 12.75 7.79
CA HIS A 86 -11.93 12.65 9.24
C HIS A 86 -11.22 13.81 9.95
N CYS A 87 -10.08 14.26 9.42
CA CYS A 87 -9.26 15.29 10.06
C CYS A 87 -9.10 16.55 9.22
N GLY A 88 -9.67 16.61 8.01
CA GLY A 88 -9.61 17.79 7.15
C GLY A 88 -8.22 18.09 6.55
N THR A 89 -7.20 17.27 6.81
CA THR A 89 -5.86 17.49 6.26
C THR A 89 -5.85 17.31 4.74
N GLN A 90 -5.25 18.26 4.03
CA GLN A 90 -4.99 18.16 2.59
C GLN A 90 -3.94 17.07 2.32
N LEU A 91 -4.27 16.14 1.42
CA LEU A 91 -3.43 15.02 1.00
C LEU A 91 -2.80 15.25 -0.38
N ARG A 92 -3.24 16.30 -1.09
CA ARG A 92 -2.76 16.67 -2.43
C ARG A 92 -2.64 18.17 -2.59
#